data_AF-A0AAI9TAA4-F1
#
_entry.id   AF-A0AAI9TAA4-F1
#
_cell.length_a   1.000
_cell.length_b   1.000
_cell.length_c   1.000
_cell.angle_alpha   90.00
_cell.angle_beta   90.00
_cell.angle_gamma   90.00
#
_symmetry.space_group_name_H-M   'P 1'
#
loop_
_entity.id
_entity.type
_entity.pdbx_description
1 polymer ?
#
loop_
_entity_poly.entity_id
_entity_poly.type
_entity_poly.pdbx_seq_one_letter_code
_entity_poly.pdbx_strand_id
1 'polypeptide(L)'
;MHLLRFTFTSLNYTIPPSRRVCLELAFLFFFFFFFFFLFLSCIFFFMGSQIFKNPLIIKPPSSTMAESPSTSKPSDSSTHNTDNTENLAQANVHLPRISIQFCTQCRWMLRAAYFAQELLSTFGTDLGEVALVPKTGGVFTVTIWHGTMSDGENTTQESILWDRKRDGGFPEVKALKSLVRNVISPNRDLGHTDRALKKEQGEQTATKKEEGSKDKAACEDCQ
;
A
#
# COMPACT_ATOMS: atom_id res chain seq x y z
N MET A 1 -29.21 -43.46 42.55
CA MET A 1 -28.25 -42.70 41.72
C MET A 1 -26.91 -43.41 41.77
N HIS A 2 -26.74 -44.35 40.85
CA HIS A 2 -25.56 -45.19 40.68
C HIS A 2 -24.70 -44.49 39.62
N LEU A 3 -23.54 -43.93 39.97
CA LEU A 3 -22.52 -43.61 38.97
C LEU A 3 -21.17 -44.10 39.47
N LEU A 4 -20.63 -45.00 38.65
CA LEU A 4 -19.51 -45.89 38.92
C LEU A 4 -18.20 -45.14 39.10
N ARG A 5 -17.51 -45.50 40.19
CA ARG A 5 -16.09 -45.25 40.42
C ARG A 5 -15.31 -46.17 39.47
N PHE A 6 -14.91 -45.66 38.31
CA PHE A 6 -13.98 -46.37 37.43
C PHE A 6 -12.55 -46.20 37.98
N THR A 7 -12.11 -47.20 38.73
CA THR A 7 -10.69 -47.42 39.04
C THR A 7 -10.00 -47.86 37.75
N PHE A 8 -9.03 -47.05 37.30
CA PHE A 8 -8.25 -47.31 36.10
C PHE A 8 -7.19 -48.37 36.42
N THR A 9 -7.57 -49.64 36.27
CA THR A 9 -6.65 -50.77 36.33
C THR A 9 -5.83 -50.80 35.04
N SER A 10 -4.53 -50.66 35.23
CA SER A 10 -3.42 -50.96 34.31
C SER A 10 -3.78 -51.80 33.07
N LEU A 11 -3.93 -51.16 31.91
CA LEU A 11 -3.61 -51.78 30.64
C LEU A 11 -2.18 -51.39 30.25
N ASN A 12 -1.28 -52.36 30.37
CA ASN A 12 0.02 -52.34 29.74
C ASN A 12 -0.17 -52.35 28.21
N TYR A 13 -0.17 -51.17 27.59
CA TYR A 13 0.01 -51.03 26.15
C TYR A 13 1.28 -50.22 25.90
N THR A 14 2.31 -50.91 25.42
CA THR A 14 3.60 -50.33 25.07
C THR A 14 3.43 -49.48 23.81
N ILE A 15 3.14 -48.18 24.00
CA ILE A 15 3.02 -47.20 22.91
C ILE A 15 4.42 -46.88 22.35
N PRO A 16 4.67 -47.05 21.04
CA PRO A 16 5.96 -46.72 20.43
C PRO A 16 6.24 -45.19 20.46
N PRO A 17 7.52 -44.80 20.55
CA PRO A 17 7.93 -43.41 20.86
C PRO A 17 7.58 -42.36 19.79
N SER A 18 7.14 -42.77 18.59
CA SER A 18 6.83 -41.84 17.49
C SER A 18 5.44 -41.20 17.53
N ARG A 19 4.55 -41.63 18.44
CA ARG A 19 3.16 -41.11 18.52
C ARG A 19 2.80 -40.36 19.81
N ARG A 20 3.75 -40.10 20.70
CA ARG A 20 3.51 -39.25 21.89
C ARG A 20 3.46 -37.76 21.56
N VAL A 21 4.17 -37.32 20.52
CA VAL A 21 4.27 -35.90 20.13
C VAL A 21 2.98 -35.38 19.46
N CYS A 22 2.26 -36.24 18.73
CA CYS A 22 1.03 -35.83 18.04
C CYS A 22 -0.17 -35.60 18.97
N LEU A 23 -0.23 -36.25 20.13
CA LEU A 23 -1.38 -36.14 21.04
C LEU A 23 -1.26 -34.93 21.99
N GLU A 24 -0.04 -34.59 22.40
CA GLU A 24 0.29 -33.38 23.16
C GLU A 24 0.10 -32.09 22.33
N LEU A 25 0.52 -32.09 21.06
CA LEU A 25 0.33 -30.94 20.16
C LEU A 25 -1.15 -30.67 19.84
N ALA A 26 -1.99 -31.71 19.77
CA ALA A 26 -3.42 -31.56 19.55
C ALA A 26 -4.15 -30.92 20.76
N PHE A 27 -3.70 -31.22 21.99
CA PHE A 27 -4.29 -30.66 23.21
C PHE A 27 -3.91 -29.18 23.41
N LEU A 28 -2.67 -28.80 23.07
CA LEU A 28 -2.24 -27.40 23.10
C LEU A 28 -2.93 -26.55 22.02
N PHE A 29 -3.19 -27.11 20.82
CA PHE A 29 -3.90 -26.39 19.77
C PHE A 29 -5.37 -26.12 20.14
N PHE A 30 -6.05 -27.09 20.77
CA PHE A 30 -7.44 -26.94 21.19
C PHE A 30 -7.58 -25.95 22.35
N PHE A 31 -6.64 -25.94 23.31
CA PHE A 31 -6.64 -24.99 24.42
C PHE A 31 -6.32 -23.56 23.97
N PHE A 32 -5.38 -23.39 23.03
CA PHE A 32 -5.02 -22.08 22.47
C PHE A 32 -6.15 -21.48 21.63
N PHE A 33 -6.84 -22.29 20.82
CA PHE A 33 -7.95 -21.83 19.98
C PHE A 33 -9.19 -21.45 20.81
N PHE A 34 -9.49 -22.23 21.87
CA PHE A 34 -10.60 -21.94 22.77
C PHE A 34 -10.35 -20.68 23.61
N PHE A 35 -9.13 -20.47 24.10
CA PHE A 35 -8.79 -19.27 24.86
C PHE A 35 -8.71 -18.02 23.97
N PHE A 36 -8.22 -18.15 22.74
CA PHE A 36 -8.18 -17.05 21.76
C PHE A 36 -9.58 -16.58 21.34
N PHE A 37 -10.54 -17.49 21.15
CA PHE A 37 -11.93 -17.12 20.85
C PHE A 37 -12.67 -16.47 22.03
N LEU A 38 -12.38 -16.88 23.27
CA LEU A 38 -12.88 -16.22 24.48
C LEU A 38 -12.25 -14.83 24.69
N PHE A 39 -10.97 -14.66 24.35
CA PHE A 39 -10.27 -13.38 24.45
C PHE A 39 -10.74 -12.37 23.38
N LEU A 40 -10.98 -12.81 22.14
CA LEU A 40 -11.45 -11.95 21.05
C LEU A 40 -12.91 -11.51 21.23
N SER A 41 -13.74 -12.33 21.87
CA SER A 41 -15.12 -11.98 22.24
C SER A 41 -15.18 -10.98 23.40
N CYS A 42 -14.27 -11.06 24.38
CA CYS A 42 -14.16 -10.03 25.43
C CYS A 42 -13.69 -8.67 24.90
N ILE A 43 -12.79 -8.62 23.92
CA ILE A 43 -12.31 -7.36 23.33
C ILE A 43 -13.43 -6.64 22.57
N PHE A 44 -14.26 -7.37 21.82
CA PHE A 44 -15.40 -6.78 21.11
C PHE A 44 -16.48 -6.23 22.06
N PHE A 45 -16.66 -6.83 23.23
CA PHE A 45 -17.61 -6.34 24.22
C PHE A 45 -17.10 -5.09 24.96
N PHE A 46 -15.79 -4.98 25.22
CA PHE A 46 -15.22 -3.83 25.94
C PHE A 46 -15.02 -2.59 25.06
N MET A 47 -14.76 -2.75 23.75
CA MET A 47 -14.66 -1.60 22.82
C MET A 47 -16.02 -1.10 22.29
N GLY A 48 -17.09 -1.88 22.46
CA GLY A 48 -18.45 -1.51 22.01
C GLY A 48 -19.17 -0.46 22.87
N SER A 49 -18.72 -0.19 24.10
CA SER A 49 -19.44 0.71 25.03
C SER A 49 -18.95 2.17 25.09
N GLN A 50 -17.91 2.56 24.35
CA GLN A 50 -17.36 3.94 24.41
C GLN A 50 -17.61 4.82 23.18
N ILE A 51 -18.41 4.36 22.19
CA ILE A 51 -18.69 5.15 20.97
C ILE A 51 -19.99 5.98 21.06
N PHE A 52 -20.81 5.80 22.12
CA PHE A 52 -22.17 6.39 22.19
C PHE A 52 -22.38 7.41 23.32
N LYS A 53 -21.40 8.30 23.59
CA LYS A 53 -21.55 9.34 24.64
C LYS A 53 -21.26 10.79 24.24
N ASN A 54 -21.15 11.11 22.95
CA ASN A 54 -21.07 12.51 22.51
C ASN A 54 -22.15 12.84 21.47
N PRO A 55 -23.37 13.18 21.91
CA PRO A 55 -24.31 13.88 21.03
C PRO A 55 -23.84 15.32 20.89
N LEU A 56 -23.21 15.65 19.76
CA LEU A 56 -23.02 17.04 19.34
C LEU A 56 -24.40 17.65 19.08
N ILE A 57 -24.85 18.42 20.07
CA ILE A 57 -26.03 19.29 20.00
C ILE A 57 -25.70 20.41 19.01
N ILE A 58 -26.18 20.29 17.78
CA ILE A 58 -26.25 21.41 16.84
C ILE A 58 -27.45 22.26 17.27
N LYS A 59 -27.19 23.36 17.98
CA LYS A 59 -28.20 24.38 18.29
C LYS A 59 -28.35 25.28 17.05
N PRO A 60 -29.55 25.42 16.45
CA PRO A 60 -29.76 26.38 15.38
C PRO A 60 -29.66 27.82 15.94
N PRO A 61 -29.07 28.78 15.20
CA PRO A 61 -29.02 30.16 15.64
C PRO A 61 -30.43 30.76 15.68
N SER A 62 -30.80 31.17 16.89
CA SER A 62 -31.99 31.95 17.21
C SER A 62 -31.92 33.32 16.53
N SER A 63 -33.01 33.66 15.83
CA SER A 63 -33.31 35.01 15.37
C SER A 63 -33.30 36.00 16.53
N THR A 64 -32.58 37.11 16.38
CA THR A 64 -32.84 38.33 17.17
C THR A 64 -32.64 39.53 16.27
N MET A 65 -33.73 40.27 16.07
CA MET A 65 -33.76 41.58 15.45
C MET A 65 -33.30 42.63 16.45
N ALA A 66 -32.48 43.58 15.99
CA ALA A 66 -32.37 44.92 16.59
C ALA A 66 -31.67 45.88 15.59
N GLU A 67 -32.51 46.71 14.95
CA GLU A 67 -32.38 48.17 14.75
C GLU A 67 -31.05 48.83 14.31
N SER A 68 -31.10 49.41 13.09
CA SER A 68 -30.57 50.70 12.51
C SER A 68 -29.72 51.67 13.39
N PRO A 69 -28.92 52.64 12.83
CA PRO A 69 -29.11 53.32 11.52
C PRO A 69 -27.85 53.75 10.71
N SER A 70 -28.13 54.24 9.49
CA SER A 70 -27.42 55.29 8.71
C SER A 70 -26.41 54.92 7.59
N THR A 71 -26.87 55.14 6.35
CA THR A 71 -26.27 55.96 5.27
C THR A 71 -24.80 55.74 4.85
N SER A 72 -24.57 55.15 3.66
CA SER A 72 -24.11 55.88 2.44
C SER A 72 -23.59 54.95 1.32
N LYS A 73 -24.04 55.27 0.09
CA LYS A 73 -23.57 55.02 -1.30
C LYS A 73 -22.72 53.79 -1.72
N PRO A 74 -22.93 53.28 -2.95
CA PRO A 74 -22.14 52.22 -3.56
C PRO A 74 -20.91 52.78 -4.29
N SER A 75 -19.80 52.04 -4.23
CA SER A 75 -18.68 52.22 -5.16
C SER A 75 -18.05 50.87 -5.48
N ASP A 76 -18.18 50.49 -6.74
CA ASP A 76 -17.47 49.40 -7.40
C ASP A 76 -15.98 49.42 -7.05
N SER A 77 -15.45 48.25 -6.68
CA SER A 77 -14.09 47.89 -7.05
C SER A 77 -13.96 46.38 -7.09
N SER A 78 -13.83 45.90 -8.32
CA SER A 78 -13.35 44.59 -8.69
C SER A 78 -11.96 44.36 -8.10
N THR A 79 -11.80 43.29 -7.33
CA THR A 79 -10.50 42.63 -7.19
C THR A 79 -10.74 41.13 -7.05
N HIS A 80 -10.57 40.42 -8.16
CA HIS A 80 -10.41 38.97 -8.19
C HIS A 80 -9.13 38.61 -7.40
N ASN A 81 -9.27 38.00 -6.22
CA ASN A 81 -8.18 37.29 -5.56
C ASN A 81 -8.47 35.79 -5.65
N THR A 82 -8.18 35.20 -6.82
CA THR A 82 -8.26 33.76 -7.09
C THR A 82 -6.86 33.16 -7.18
N ASP A 83 -5.98 33.41 -6.21
CA ASP A 83 -4.59 32.93 -6.24
C ASP A 83 -4.15 32.19 -4.95
N ASN A 84 -4.92 32.27 -3.86
CA ASN A 84 -4.53 31.66 -2.58
C ASN A 84 -5.08 30.24 -2.36
N THR A 85 -5.94 29.73 -3.24
CA THR A 85 -6.58 28.42 -3.04
C THR A 85 -5.71 27.26 -3.54
N GLU A 86 -4.90 27.47 -4.58
CA GLU A 86 -4.05 26.40 -5.14
C GLU A 86 -2.81 26.12 -4.26
N ASN A 87 -2.31 27.15 -3.57
CA ASN A 87 -1.09 27.05 -2.76
C ASN A 87 -1.33 26.31 -1.41
N LEU A 88 -2.55 26.37 -0.87
CA LEU A 88 -2.88 25.68 0.39
C LEU A 88 -2.94 24.15 0.24
N ALA A 89 -3.29 23.64 -0.96
CA ALA A 89 -3.41 22.21 -1.22
C ALA A 89 -2.06 21.50 -1.31
N GLN A 90 -1.01 22.21 -1.75
CA GLN A 90 0.35 21.68 -1.85
C GLN A 90 1.08 21.67 -0.49
N ALA A 91 0.64 22.48 0.48
CA ALA A 91 1.34 22.71 1.74
C ALA A 91 1.30 21.53 2.74
N ASN A 92 0.51 20.48 2.48
CA ASN A 92 0.33 19.34 3.40
C ASN A 92 0.62 17.98 2.75
N VAL A 93 1.59 17.95 1.82
CA VAL A 93 2.04 16.71 1.19
C VAL A 93 3.35 16.26 1.81
N HIS A 94 3.38 15.03 2.35
CA HIS A 94 4.60 14.44 2.87
C HIS A 94 5.45 13.86 1.73
N LEU A 95 6.60 14.46 1.47
CA LEU A 95 7.60 13.95 0.53
C LEU A 95 8.49 12.91 1.21
N PRO A 96 8.96 11.86 0.51
CA PRO A 96 8.65 11.50 -0.88
C PRO A 96 7.23 10.94 -1.03
N ARG A 97 6.51 11.42 -2.05
CA ARG A 97 5.14 11.00 -2.38
C ARG A 97 5.14 10.12 -3.62
N ILE A 98 4.46 8.98 -3.56
CA ILE A 98 4.22 8.13 -4.74
C ILE A 98 2.74 8.20 -5.13
N SER A 99 2.45 8.35 -6.43
CA SER A 99 1.10 8.22 -6.98
C SER A 99 1.03 7.03 -7.92
N ILE A 100 0.05 6.17 -7.69
CA ILE A 100 -0.29 5.06 -8.57
C ILE A 100 -1.61 5.37 -9.24
N GLN A 101 -1.54 5.80 -10.50
CA GLN A 101 -2.70 6.03 -11.33
C GLN A 101 -3.18 4.69 -11.91
N PHE A 102 -4.45 4.34 -11.74
CA PHE A 102 -4.98 3.05 -12.20
C PHE A 102 -6.34 3.16 -12.89
N CYS A 103 -6.54 2.37 -13.93
CA CYS A 103 -7.81 2.24 -14.62
C CYS A 103 -8.87 1.56 -13.74
N THR A 104 -9.93 2.28 -13.39
CA THR A 104 -11.08 1.75 -12.61
C THR A 104 -11.89 0.73 -13.43
N GLN A 105 -12.10 0.99 -14.72
CA GLN A 105 -12.87 0.12 -15.62
C GLN A 105 -12.17 -1.22 -15.89
N CYS A 106 -10.85 -1.25 -15.76
CA CYS A 106 -10.03 -2.43 -16.00
C CYS A 106 -9.90 -3.31 -14.75
N ARG A 107 -10.53 -2.92 -13.63
CA ARG A 107 -10.46 -3.58 -12.32
C ARG A 107 -9.02 -3.70 -11.78
N TRP A 108 -8.16 -2.73 -12.06
CA TRP A 108 -6.76 -2.74 -11.62
C TRP A 108 -6.53 -2.19 -10.20
N MET A 109 -7.61 -1.80 -9.50
CA MET A 109 -7.54 -1.29 -8.12
C MET A 109 -6.79 -2.23 -7.17
N LEU A 110 -7.10 -3.54 -7.19
CA LEU A 110 -6.45 -4.52 -6.32
C LEU A 110 -4.95 -4.62 -6.59
N ARG A 111 -4.56 -4.50 -7.86
CA ARG A 111 -3.16 -4.52 -8.27
C ARG A 111 -2.43 -3.27 -7.78
N ALA A 112 -3.05 -2.11 -7.93
CA ALA A 112 -2.51 -0.84 -7.44
C ALA A 112 -2.34 -0.85 -5.92
N ALA A 113 -3.35 -1.34 -5.19
CA ALA A 113 -3.30 -1.48 -3.73
C ALA A 113 -2.19 -2.44 -3.28
N TYR A 114 -2.00 -3.56 -4.00
CA TYR A 114 -0.90 -4.49 -3.74
C TYR A 114 0.48 -3.79 -3.86
N PHE A 115 0.73 -3.06 -4.95
CA PHE A 115 1.98 -2.31 -5.08
C PHE A 115 2.16 -1.26 -3.99
N ALA A 116 1.09 -0.56 -3.60
CA ALA A 116 1.16 0.41 -2.49
C ALA A 116 1.57 -0.25 -1.17
N GLN A 117 1.01 -1.43 -0.85
CA GLN A 117 1.39 -2.19 0.35
C GLN A 117 2.86 -2.65 0.28
N GLU A 118 3.30 -3.14 -0.87
CA GLU A 118 4.68 -3.57 -1.07
C GLU A 118 5.69 -2.42 -0.89
N LEU A 119 5.34 -1.22 -1.35
CA LEU A 119 6.16 -0.02 -1.19
C LEU A 119 6.20 0.45 0.27
N LEU A 120 5.04 0.63 0.90
CA LEU A 120 4.95 1.08 2.30
C LEU A 120 5.64 0.11 3.27
N SER A 121 5.50 -1.20 3.05
CA SER A 121 6.17 -2.21 3.88
C SER A 121 7.69 -2.27 3.70
N THR A 122 8.21 -1.90 2.52
CA THR A 122 9.65 -1.94 2.23
C THR A 122 10.36 -0.67 2.72
N PHE A 123 9.74 0.49 2.50
CA PHE A 123 10.36 1.77 2.77
C PHE A 123 9.94 2.39 4.11
N GLY A 124 8.84 1.93 4.71
CA GLY A 124 8.41 2.37 6.03
C GLY A 124 8.29 3.90 6.09
N THR A 125 9.04 4.52 6.99
CA THR A 125 9.05 5.97 7.23
C THR A 125 9.86 6.77 6.20
N ASP A 126 10.58 6.12 5.29
CA ASP A 126 11.33 6.81 4.23
C ASP A 126 10.39 7.35 3.13
N LEU A 127 9.16 6.85 3.06
CA LEU A 127 8.11 7.40 2.21
C LEU A 127 7.15 8.23 3.06
N GLY A 128 6.76 9.39 2.55
CA GLY A 128 5.76 10.22 3.19
C GLY A 128 4.35 9.66 2.98
N GLU A 129 3.99 9.35 1.74
CA GLU A 129 2.69 8.78 1.42
C GLU A 129 2.68 8.02 0.08
N VAL A 130 1.69 7.14 -0.08
CA VAL A 130 1.36 6.49 -1.36
C VAL A 130 -0.10 6.75 -1.68
N ALA A 131 -0.35 7.48 -2.75
CA ALA A 131 -1.68 7.83 -3.24
C ALA A 131 -2.15 6.86 -4.33
N LEU A 132 -3.38 6.36 -4.20
CA LEU A 132 -4.06 5.60 -5.25
C LEU A 132 -5.00 6.53 -6.00
N VAL A 133 -4.73 6.77 -7.29
CA VAL A 133 -5.47 7.75 -8.10
C VAL A 133 -6.32 7.03 -9.14
N PRO A 134 -7.66 7.05 -9.02
CA PRO A 134 -8.54 6.43 -10.00
C PRO A 134 -8.51 7.21 -11.33
N LYS A 135 -8.33 6.50 -12.44
CA LYS A 135 -8.34 7.01 -13.81
C LYS A 135 -9.14 6.09 -14.74
N THR A 136 -9.32 6.49 -15.99
CA THR A 136 -9.93 5.70 -17.06
C THR A 136 -8.91 5.48 -18.20
N GLY A 137 -9.28 4.78 -19.27
CA GLY A 137 -8.44 4.67 -20.48
C GLY A 137 -7.27 3.67 -20.39
N GLY A 138 -7.37 2.64 -19.54
CA GLY A 138 -6.32 1.62 -19.45
C GLY A 138 -4.97 2.15 -18.97
N VAL A 139 -4.99 3.19 -18.13
CA VAL A 139 -3.79 3.78 -17.54
C VAL A 139 -3.31 2.95 -16.34
N PHE A 140 -2.01 2.72 -16.27
CA PHE A 140 -1.34 2.26 -15.08
C PHE A 140 0.05 2.92 -15.03
N THR A 141 0.17 3.98 -14.23
CA THR A 141 1.36 4.83 -14.17
C THR A 141 1.76 5.06 -12.72
N VAL A 142 3.04 4.89 -12.42
CA VAL A 142 3.62 5.13 -11.11
C VAL A 142 4.56 6.33 -11.21
N THR A 143 4.25 7.37 -10.45
CA THR A 143 5.00 8.62 -10.40
C THR A 143 5.49 8.87 -8.98
N ILE A 144 6.68 9.42 -8.81
CA ILE A 144 7.22 9.86 -7.53
C ILE A 144 7.52 11.36 -7.56
N TRP A 145 7.12 12.05 -6.49
CA TRP A 145 7.54 13.41 -6.19
C TRP A 145 8.49 13.37 -5.00
N HIS A 146 9.67 13.95 -5.15
CA HIS A 146 10.66 14.04 -4.08
C HIS A 146 11.23 15.46 -4.01
N GLY A 147 11.54 15.91 -2.80
CA GLY A 147 12.21 17.19 -2.58
C GLY A 147 13.70 17.00 -2.67
N THR A 148 14.38 17.83 -3.47
CA THR A 148 15.84 17.93 -3.44
C THR A 148 16.20 19.30 -2.91
N MET A 149 17.08 19.32 -1.91
CA MET A 149 17.64 20.55 -1.36
C MET A 149 18.87 20.93 -2.18
N SER A 150 18.78 21.99 -2.96
CA SER A 150 19.92 22.61 -3.65
C SER A 150 19.93 24.10 -3.34
N ASP A 151 21.06 24.61 -2.87
CA ASP A 151 21.32 26.04 -2.65
C ASP A 151 20.31 26.77 -1.73
N GLY A 152 19.75 26.07 -0.75
CA GLY A 152 18.80 26.63 0.23
C GLY A 152 17.36 26.73 -0.28
N GLU A 153 17.09 26.31 -1.52
CA GLU A 153 15.76 26.21 -2.10
C GLU A 153 15.28 24.75 -2.09
N ASN A 154 14.03 24.54 -1.67
CA ASN A 154 13.40 23.22 -1.68
C ASN A 154 12.66 23.02 -3.00
N THR A 155 13.31 22.41 -3.99
CA THR A 155 12.68 22.12 -5.28
C THR A 155 12.05 20.74 -5.26
N THR A 156 10.77 20.66 -5.60
CA THR A 156 10.07 19.38 -5.79
C THR A 156 10.30 18.90 -7.22
N GLN A 157 10.87 17.70 -7.37
CA GLN A 157 11.07 17.03 -8.64
C GLN A 157 10.04 15.90 -8.81
N GLU A 158 9.52 15.78 -10.02
CA GLU A 158 8.62 14.70 -10.44
C GLU A 158 9.37 13.73 -11.35
N SER A 159 9.28 12.42 -11.08
CA SER A 159 9.79 11.40 -11.99
C SER A 159 8.79 10.26 -12.19
N ILE A 160 8.65 9.81 -13.43
CA ILE A 160 7.82 8.67 -13.80
C ILE A 160 8.66 7.40 -13.64
N LEU A 161 8.29 6.57 -12.66
CA LEU A 161 8.97 5.31 -12.39
C LEU A 161 8.52 4.23 -13.39
N TRP A 162 7.22 4.16 -13.68
CA TRP A 162 6.67 3.16 -14.59
C TRP A 162 5.44 3.69 -15.32
N ASP A 163 5.30 3.35 -16.59
CA ASP A 163 4.08 3.54 -17.37
C ASP A 163 3.81 2.29 -18.20
N ARG A 164 2.62 1.70 -18.04
CA ARG A 164 2.18 0.53 -18.79
C ARG A 164 2.32 0.67 -20.30
N LYS A 165 2.07 1.86 -20.85
CA LYS A 165 2.19 2.09 -22.31
C LYS A 165 3.65 2.15 -22.75
N ARG A 166 4.52 2.75 -21.95
CA ARG A 166 5.95 2.91 -22.23
C ARG A 166 6.74 1.63 -22.00
N ASP A 167 6.52 0.98 -20.86
CA ASP A 167 7.34 -0.11 -20.34
C ASP A 167 6.73 -1.50 -20.61
N GLY A 168 5.57 -1.56 -21.28
CA GLY A 168 5.02 -2.81 -21.81
C GLY A 168 4.42 -3.74 -20.75
N GLY A 169 3.44 -3.25 -19.98
CA GLY A 169 2.70 -4.06 -19.01
C GLY A 169 2.81 -3.57 -17.58
N PHE A 170 2.70 -4.48 -16.62
CA PHE A 170 2.79 -4.15 -15.19
C PHE A 170 4.23 -4.32 -14.69
N PRO A 171 4.69 -3.48 -13.77
CA PRO A 171 6.02 -3.64 -13.18
C PRO A 171 6.07 -4.93 -12.37
N GLU A 172 7.22 -5.58 -12.36
CA GLU A 172 7.52 -6.56 -11.31
C GLU A 172 7.78 -5.81 -9.99
N VAL A 173 7.37 -6.41 -8.86
CA VAL A 173 7.51 -5.78 -7.54
C VAL A 173 8.96 -5.46 -7.21
N LYS A 174 9.90 -6.35 -7.56
CA LYS A 174 11.34 -6.13 -7.33
C LYS A 174 11.84 -4.94 -8.14
N ALA A 175 11.52 -4.89 -9.43
CA ALA A 175 11.90 -3.80 -10.31
C ALA A 175 11.35 -2.46 -9.80
N LEU A 176 10.08 -2.41 -9.38
CA LEU A 176 9.47 -1.20 -8.84
C LEU A 176 10.16 -0.72 -7.55
N LYS A 177 10.47 -1.63 -6.62
CA LYS A 177 11.21 -1.30 -5.39
C LYS A 177 12.60 -0.76 -5.71
N SER A 178 13.32 -1.37 -6.66
CA SER A 178 14.62 -0.87 -7.08
C SER A 178 14.54 0.54 -7.69
N LEU A 179 13.55 0.80 -8.55
CA LEU A 179 13.33 2.13 -9.15
C LEU A 179 13.04 3.20 -8.08
N VAL A 180 12.17 2.90 -7.11
CA VAL A 180 11.90 3.83 -5.99
C VAL A 180 13.16 4.08 -5.18
N ARG A 181 13.90 3.03 -4.82
CA ARG A 181 15.15 3.15 -4.05
C ARG A 181 16.18 4.00 -4.76
N ASN A 182 16.31 3.89 -6.08
CA ASN A 182 17.25 4.70 -6.86
C ASN A 182 16.95 6.20 -6.77
N VAL A 183 15.68 6.58 -6.56
CA VAL A 183 15.26 7.98 -6.42
C VAL A 183 15.41 8.47 -4.98
N ILE A 184 14.95 7.72 -3.98
CA ILE A 184 14.91 8.20 -2.58
C ILE A 184 16.25 8.02 -1.84
N SER A 185 16.94 6.90 -2.07
CA SER A 185 18.08 6.45 -1.26
C SER A 185 19.02 5.59 -2.11
N PRO A 186 19.80 6.19 -3.03
CA PRO A 186 20.64 5.44 -3.96
C PRO A 186 21.70 4.57 -3.27
N ASN A 187 22.12 4.96 -2.05
CA ASN A 187 23.12 4.25 -1.27
C ASN A 187 22.57 3.06 -0.45
N ARG A 188 21.24 2.86 -0.41
CA ARG A 188 20.62 1.78 0.38
C ARG A 188 20.54 0.49 -0.45
N ASP A 189 21.11 -0.60 0.07
CA ASP A 189 20.96 -1.94 -0.53
C ASP A 189 19.61 -2.56 -0.12
N LEU A 190 18.80 -3.00 -1.08
CA LEU A 190 17.56 -3.76 -0.82
C LEU A 190 17.85 -5.27 -0.59
N GLY A 191 19.12 -5.67 -0.58
CA GLY A 191 19.57 -7.00 -0.25
C GLY A 191 19.18 -8.03 -1.31
N HIS A 192 18.23 -8.91 -1.00
CA HIS A 192 17.84 -10.00 -1.90
C HIS A 192 17.19 -9.50 -3.19
N THR A 193 16.51 -8.36 -3.15
CA THR A 193 15.84 -7.77 -4.30
C THR A 193 16.84 -7.34 -5.38
N ASP A 194 17.90 -6.60 -4.99
CA ASP A 194 18.89 -6.08 -5.94
C ASP A 194 19.76 -7.20 -6.52
N ARG A 195 20.09 -8.23 -5.72
CA ARG A 195 20.80 -9.42 -6.20
C ARG A 195 19.96 -10.25 -7.17
N ALA A 196 18.66 -10.40 -6.93
CA ALA A 196 17.75 -11.13 -7.81
C ALA A 196 17.63 -10.43 -9.18
N LEU A 197 17.46 -9.10 -9.18
CA LEU A 197 17.39 -8.32 -10.42
C LEU A 197 18.67 -8.45 -11.26
N LYS A 198 19.85 -8.41 -10.63
CA LYS A 198 21.13 -8.59 -11.32
C LYS A 198 21.26 -9.98 -11.96
N LYS A 199 20.71 -11.02 -11.32
CA LYS A 199 20.69 -12.38 -11.86
C LYS A 199 19.72 -12.49 -13.05
N GLU A 200 18.51 -11.97 -12.91
CA GLU A 200 17.47 -12.01 -13.95
C GLU A 200 17.91 -11.25 -15.23
N GLN A 201 18.59 -10.10 -15.08
CA GLN A 201 19.16 -9.37 -16.22
C GLN A 201 20.29 -10.14 -16.91
N GLY A 202 21.14 -10.85 -16.15
CA GLY A 202 22.19 -11.71 -16.72
C GLY A 202 21.62 -12.87 -17.54
N GLU A 203 20.51 -13.46 -17.10
CA GLU A 203 19.86 -14.61 -17.72
C GLU A 203 19.05 -14.23 -18.98
N GLN A 204 18.38 -13.07 -18.96
CA GLN A 204 17.69 -12.50 -20.13
C GLN A 204 18.66 -12.06 -21.23
N THR A 205 19.87 -11.62 -20.85
CA THR A 205 20.90 -11.23 -21.83
C THR A 205 21.54 -12.43 -22.52
N ALA A 206 21.60 -13.59 -21.83
CA ALA A 206 22.12 -14.83 -22.40
C ALA A 206 21.15 -15.46 -23.42
N THR A 207 19.85 -15.52 -23.10
CA THR A 207 18.81 -16.09 -23.99
C THR A 207 18.57 -15.24 -25.24
N LYS A 208 18.63 -13.90 -25.14
CA LYS A 208 18.44 -13.01 -26.30
C LYS A 208 19.60 -13.04 -27.30
N LYS A 209 20.77 -13.55 -26.92
CA LYS A 209 21.93 -13.73 -27.83
C LYS A 209 21.84 -15.00 -28.68
N GLU A 210 21.08 -16.01 -28.27
CA GLU A 210 20.96 -17.27 -29.02
C GLU A 210 19.87 -17.20 -30.11
N GLU A 211 18.80 -16.42 -29.93
CA GLU A 211 17.75 -16.24 -30.94
C GLU A 211 18.16 -15.33 -32.11
N GLY A 212 19.15 -14.44 -31.92
CA GLY A 212 19.62 -13.52 -32.96
C GLY A 212 20.51 -14.16 -34.05
N SER A 213 20.86 -15.44 -33.94
CA SER A 213 21.76 -16.12 -34.90
C SER A 213 21.05 -17.05 -35.89
N LYS A 214 19.74 -17.32 -35.75
CA LYS A 214 19.04 -18.29 -36.62
C LYS A 214 18.29 -17.69 -37.82
N ASP A 215 18.06 -16.39 -37.86
CA ASP A 215 17.24 -15.74 -38.91
C ASP A 215 18.04 -15.06 -40.05
N LYS A 216 19.30 -15.46 -40.28
CA LYS A 216 20.11 -15.00 -41.43
C LYS A 216 20.59 -16.14 -42.34
N ALA A 217 19.77 -17.18 -42.51
CA ALA A 217 20.05 -18.24 -43.48
C ALA A 217 18.77 -18.78 -44.14
N ALA A 218 17.92 -17.89 -44.66
CA ALA A 218 16.83 -18.30 -45.56
C ALA A 218 16.35 -17.09 -46.40
N CYS A 219 17.12 -16.74 -47.43
CA CYS A 219 16.60 -16.14 -48.67
C CYS A 219 17.78 -15.88 -49.61
N GLU A 220 18.05 -16.82 -50.52
CA GLU A 220 18.57 -16.48 -51.84
C GLU A 220 18.04 -17.52 -52.85
N ASP A 221 17.59 -16.99 -53.99
CA ASP A 221 16.80 -17.57 -55.07
C ASP A 221 17.12 -19.02 -55.49
N CYS A 222 16.05 -19.82 -55.67
CA CYS A 222 16.06 -20.95 -56.60
C CYS A 222 15.59 -20.45 -57.98
N GLN A 223 16.55 -20.15 -58.87
CA GLN A 223 16.34 -20.08 -60.33
C GLN A 223 16.48 -21.46 -60.98
#